data_AF-K9ST03-F1
#
_entry.id   AF-K9ST03-F1
#
_cell.length_a   1.000
_cell.length_b   1.000
_cell.length_c   1.000
_cell.angle_alpha   90.00
_cell.angle_beta   90.00
_cell.angle_gamma   90.00
#
_symmetry.space_group_name_H-M   'P 1'
#
loop_
_entity.id
_entity.type
_entity.pdbx_description
1 polymer ?
#
loop_
_entity_poly.entity_id
_entity_poly.type
_entity_poly.pdbx_seq_one_letter_code
_entity_poly.pdbx_strand_id
1 'polypeptide(L)'
;MDFSTLKRLDDQIHMEYDLMGQRMSWMVISQSFLFTAVAASANSSVDHSMRKVIDLLRLLIPSIGILSCLFAIAAIFAARSVINRLKNIRNSLEDALSLEHGEDRFYKLGVRQTEWQHSFGNFPTSFLPLALICVWLIILVAVVWN
;
A
#
# COMPACT_ATOMS: atom_id res chain seq x y z
N MET A 1 32.37 -3.77 -14.82
CA MET A 1 31.03 -4.00 -14.22
C MET A 1 30.01 -3.40 -15.18
N ASP A 2 28.96 -4.11 -15.57
CA ASP A 2 28.24 -3.82 -16.83
C ASP A 2 26.91 -3.07 -16.63
N PHE A 3 26.61 -2.10 -17.52
CA PHE A 3 25.38 -1.29 -17.57
C PHE A 3 24.11 -2.13 -17.54
N SER A 4 24.19 -3.38 -18.03
CA SER A 4 23.11 -4.37 -17.97
C SER A 4 22.61 -4.66 -16.55
N THR A 5 23.48 -4.59 -15.54
CA THR A 5 23.11 -4.86 -14.14
C THR A 5 22.32 -3.70 -13.55
N LEU A 6 22.71 -2.46 -13.83
CA LEU A 6 21.98 -1.26 -13.41
C LEU A 6 20.58 -1.22 -14.02
N LYS A 7 20.47 -1.55 -15.32
CA LYS A 7 19.17 -1.64 -15.99
C LYS A 7 18.24 -2.65 -15.33
N ARG A 8 18.73 -3.86 -15.05
CA ARG A 8 17.93 -4.90 -14.35
C ARG A 8 17.46 -4.44 -12.97
N LEU A 9 18.27 -3.66 -12.27
CA LEU A 9 17.94 -3.15 -10.95
C LEU A 9 16.84 -2.09 -11.00
N ASP A 10 16.91 -1.17 -11.96
CA ASP A 10 15.86 -0.19 -12.20
C ASP A 10 14.54 -0.83 -12.66
N ASP A 11 14.60 -1.84 -13.52
CA ASP A 11 13.43 -2.63 -13.95
C ASP A 11 12.76 -3.31 -12.75
N GLN A 12 13.55 -3.88 -11.82
CA GLN A 12 13.02 -4.49 -10.59
C GLN A 12 12.39 -3.45 -9.66
N ILE A 13 13.00 -2.27 -9.52
CA ILE A 13 12.44 -1.18 -8.70
C ILE A 13 11.10 -0.71 -9.30
N HIS A 14 11.01 -0.54 -10.62
CA HIS A 14 9.76 -0.17 -11.29
C HIS A 14 8.68 -1.23 -11.09
N MET A 15 9.02 -2.51 -11.25
CA MET A 15 8.10 -3.62 -11.02
C MET A 15 7.52 -3.63 -9.61
N GLU A 16 8.34 -3.37 -8.58
CA GLU A 16 7.86 -3.27 -7.20
C GLU A 16 6.91 -2.09 -6.99
N TYR A 17 7.20 -0.92 -7.59
CA TYR A 17 6.29 0.22 -7.53
C TYR A 17 4.95 -0.06 -8.23
N ASP A 18 4.95 -0.71 -9.39
CA ASP A 18 3.74 -1.12 -10.09
C ASP A 18 2.92 -2.10 -9.26
N LEU A 19 3.58 -3.07 -8.63
CA LEU A 19 2.93 -4.05 -7.76
C LEU A 19 2.30 -3.39 -6.52
N MET A 20 2.98 -2.40 -5.94
CA MET A 20 2.40 -1.57 -4.87
C MET A 20 1.16 -0.80 -5.35
N GLY A 21 1.24 -0.18 -6.53
CA GLY A 21 0.11 0.52 -7.15
C GLY A 21 -1.09 -0.38 -7.37
N GLN A 22 -0.88 -1.58 -7.90
CA GLN A 22 -1.94 -2.58 -8.10
C GLN A 22 -2.58 -3.01 -6.77
N ARG A 23 -1.78 -3.31 -5.74
CA ARG A 23 -2.29 -3.67 -4.41
C ARG A 23 -3.14 -2.57 -3.80
N MET A 24 -2.74 -1.31 -3.97
CA MET A 24 -3.52 -0.16 -3.52
C MET A 24 -4.85 -0.04 -4.27
N SER A 25 -4.84 -0.19 -5.59
CA SER A 25 -6.07 -0.19 -6.40
C SER A 25 -7.02 -1.31 -5.99
N TRP A 26 -6.52 -2.54 -5.82
CA TRP A 26 -7.32 -3.67 -5.36
C TRP A 26 -7.91 -3.44 -3.96
N MET A 27 -7.13 -2.86 -3.05
CA MET A 27 -7.62 -2.46 -1.74
C MET A 27 -8.77 -1.45 -1.90
N VAL A 28 -8.59 -0.33 -2.58
CA VAL A 28 -9.63 0.71 -2.72
C VAL A 28 -10.93 0.17 -3.35
N ILE A 29 -10.82 -0.70 -4.36
CA ILE A 29 -11.97 -1.36 -4.99
C ILE A 29 -12.71 -2.23 -3.97
N SER A 30 -11.98 -3.09 -3.25
CA SER A 30 -12.57 -3.96 -2.22
C SER A 30 -13.27 -3.17 -1.12
N GLN A 31 -12.70 -2.02 -0.74
CA GLN A 31 -13.21 -1.16 0.33
C GLN A 31 -14.52 -0.50 -0.09
N SER A 32 -14.59 -0.02 -1.33
CA SER A 32 -15.83 0.51 -1.93
C SER A 32 -16.97 -0.52 -1.92
N PHE A 33 -16.65 -1.77 -2.25
CA PHE A 33 -17.61 -2.88 -2.18
C PHE A 33 -18.10 -3.13 -0.75
N LEU A 34 -17.18 -3.18 0.22
CA LEU A 34 -17.53 -3.39 1.64
C LEU A 34 -18.38 -2.24 2.19
N PHE A 35 -18.07 -0.98 1.87
CA PHE A 35 -18.91 0.16 2.27
C PHE A 35 -20.31 0.07 1.68
N THR A 36 -20.43 -0.35 0.42
CA THR A 36 -21.73 -0.57 -0.22
C THR A 36 -22.51 -1.67 0.50
N ALA A 37 -21.86 -2.77 0.87
CA ALA A 37 -22.48 -3.85 1.63
C ALA A 37 -22.96 -3.40 3.02
N VAL A 38 -22.18 -2.56 3.73
CA VAL A 38 -22.63 -1.94 4.99
C VAL A 38 -23.87 -1.08 4.78
N ALA A 39 -23.83 -0.16 3.81
CA ALA A 39 -24.96 0.74 3.54
C ALA A 39 -26.24 -0.04 3.17
N ALA A 40 -26.10 -1.11 2.38
CA ALA A 40 -27.21 -2.00 2.05
C ALA A 40 -27.76 -2.72 3.29
N SER A 41 -26.87 -3.22 4.17
CA SER A 41 -27.27 -3.88 5.42
C SER A 41 -27.97 -2.91 6.39
N ALA A 42 -27.61 -1.63 6.39
CA ALA A 42 -28.20 -0.60 7.25
C ALA A 42 -29.63 -0.24 6.83
N ASN A 43 -29.89 -0.17 5.52
CA ASN A 43 -31.19 0.21 4.95
C ASN A 43 -32.17 -0.95 4.74
N SER A 44 -31.79 -2.17 5.12
CA SER A 44 -32.64 -3.34 4.93
C SER A 44 -33.82 -3.35 5.92
N SER A 45 -35.05 -3.41 5.39
CA SER A 45 -36.26 -3.69 6.16
C SER A 45 -36.39 -5.21 6.33
N VAL A 46 -35.75 -5.75 7.37
CA VAL A 46 -35.56 -7.20 7.52
C VAL A 46 -36.73 -7.86 8.22
N ASP A 47 -37.18 -8.97 7.64
CA ASP A 47 -38.08 -9.92 8.29
C ASP A 47 -37.41 -10.59 9.51
N HIS A 48 -38.18 -10.97 10.53
CA HIS A 48 -37.60 -11.38 11.83
C HIS A 48 -36.63 -12.58 11.72
N SER A 49 -36.81 -13.43 10.70
CA SER A 49 -36.00 -14.61 10.41
C SER A 49 -34.57 -14.31 9.94
N MET A 50 -34.32 -13.16 9.29
CA MET A 50 -33.00 -12.81 8.76
C MET A 50 -32.21 -11.82 9.63
N ARG A 51 -32.80 -11.37 10.75
CA ARG A 51 -32.20 -10.35 11.62
C ARG A 51 -30.80 -10.75 12.13
N LYS A 52 -30.66 -12.00 12.60
CA LYS A 52 -29.37 -12.54 13.09
C LYS A 52 -28.28 -12.57 12.02
N VAL A 53 -28.67 -12.86 10.77
CA VAL A 53 -27.72 -12.89 9.64
C VAL A 53 -27.22 -11.49 9.36
N ILE A 54 -28.11 -10.50 9.37
CA ILE A 54 -27.74 -9.11 9.10
C ILE A 54 -26.93 -8.50 10.24
N ASP A 55 -27.25 -8.82 11.50
CA ASP A 55 -26.44 -8.42 12.65
C ASP A 55 -25.02 -9.01 12.58
N LEU A 56 -24.89 -10.28 12.16
CA LEU A 56 -23.59 -10.90 11.91
C LEU A 56 -22.83 -10.21 10.77
N LEU A 57 -23.49 -9.92 9.65
CA LEU A 57 -22.86 -9.21 8.52
C LEU A 57 -22.38 -7.81 8.92
N ARG A 58 -23.16 -7.08 9.73
CA ARG A 58 -22.79 -5.74 10.22
C ARG A 58 -21.52 -5.75 11.06
N LEU A 59 -21.19 -6.85 11.73
CA LEU A 59 -19.94 -7.03 12.47
C LEU A 59 -18.81 -7.56 11.57
N LEU A 60 -19.13 -8.51 10.68
CA LEU A 60 -18.15 -9.21 9.85
C LEU A 60 -17.59 -8.29 8.75
N ILE A 61 -18.43 -7.46 8.12
CA ILE A 61 -18.00 -6.58 7.02
C ILE A 61 -16.93 -5.58 7.50
N PRO A 62 -17.11 -4.82 8.60
CA PRO A 62 -16.05 -3.98 9.13
C PRO A 62 -14.78 -4.73 9.53
N SER A 63 -14.93 -5.92 10.11
CA SER A 63 -13.78 -6.76 10.49
C SER A 63 -12.94 -7.16 9.27
N ILE A 64 -13.59 -7.54 8.17
CA ILE A 64 -12.92 -7.82 6.88
C ILE A 64 -12.29 -6.55 6.30
N GLY A 65 -12.97 -5.41 6.43
CA GLY A 65 -12.46 -4.10 6.03
C GLY A 65 -11.14 -3.74 6.72
N ILE A 66 -11.07 -3.94 8.03
CA ILE A 66 -9.84 -3.74 8.83
C ILE A 66 -8.76 -4.73 8.40
N LEU A 67 -9.10 -6.02 8.34
CA LEU A 67 -8.13 -7.08 8.04
C LEU A 67 -7.49 -6.88 6.65
N SER A 68 -8.28 -6.52 5.65
CA SER A 68 -7.77 -6.23 4.31
C SER A 68 -6.85 -5.00 4.28
N CYS A 69 -7.14 -3.95 5.05
CA CYS A 69 -6.23 -2.81 5.20
C CYS A 69 -4.92 -3.22 5.88
N LEU A 70 -4.96 -4.05 6.92
CA LEU A 70 -3.75 -4.57 7.58
C LEU A 70 -2.87 -5.38 6.63
N PHE A 71 -3.47 -6.23 5.80
CA PHE A 71 -2.73 -6.97 4.77
C PHE A 71 -2.14 -6.06 3.71
N ALA A 72 -2.87 -5.02 3.27
CA ALA A 72 -2.34 -4.03 2.36
C ALA A 72 -1.13 -3.29 2.96
N ILE A 73 -1.22 -2.87 4.23
CA ILE A 73 -0.11 -2.25 4.97
C ILE A 73 1.11 -3.18 4.99
N ALA A 74 0.93 -4.44 5.39
CA ALA A 74 2.02 -5.41 5.44
C ALA A 74 2.69 -5.60 4.06
N ALA A 75 1.89 -5.70 2.99
CA ALA A 75 2.40 -5.85 1.64
C ALA A 75 3.15 -4.60 1.14
N ILE A 76 2.68 -3.40 1.51
CA ILE A 76 3.34 -2.12 1.22
C ILE A 76 4.67 -2.02 1.97
N PHE A 77 4.71 -2.41 3.25
CA PHE A 77 5.96 -2.45 4.03
C PHE A 77 6.96 -3.45 3.44
N ALA A 78 6.51 -4.63 3.03
CA ALA A 78 7.36 -5.62 2.39
C ALA A 78 7.96 -5.09 1.07
N ALA A 79 7.13 -4.51 0.19
CA ALA A 79 7.59 -3.93 -1.07
C ALA A 79 8.58 -2.77 -0.83
N ARG A 80 8.32 -1.90 0.14
CA ARG A 80 9.25 -0.83 0.52
C ARG A 80 10.60 -1.36 1.00
N SER A 81 10.60 -2.44 1.79
CA SER A 81 11.84 -3.09 2.24
C SER A 81 12.68 -3.57 1.04
N VAL A 82 12.03 -4.19 0.05
CA VAL A 82 12.67 -4.64 -1.19
C VAL A 82 13.20 -3.45 -1.99
N ILE A 83 12.38 -2.42 -2.24
CA ILE A 83 12.79 -1.21 -2.97
C ILE A 83 13.99 -0.54 -2.29
N ASN A 84 13.97 -0.41 -0.95
CA ASN A 84 15.07 0.20 -0.22
C ASN A 84 16.36 -0.62 -0.35
N ARG A 85 16.26 -1.95 -0.28
CA ARG A 85 17.40 -2.84 -0.51
C ARG A 85 17.97 -2.71 -1.93
N LEU A 86 17.10 -2.69 -2.95
CA LEU A 86 17.49 -2.53 -4.35
C LEU A 86 18.14 -1.17 -4.60
N LYS A 87 17.57 -0.09 -4.05
CA LYS A 87 18.15 1.27 -4.13
C LYS A 87 19.51 1.35 -3.44
N ASN A 88 19.70 0.69 -2.30
CA ASN A 88 21.00 0.66 -1.63
C ASN A 88 22.06 -0.04 -2.49
N ILE A 89 21.70 -1.18 -3.11
CA ILE A 89 22.60 -1.88 -4.05
C ILE A 89 22.93 -0.98 -5.24
N ARG A 90 21.92 -0.25 -5.78
CA ARG A 90 22.11 0.66 -6.90
C ARG A 90 23.08 1.78 -6.55
N ASN A 91 22.87 2.43 -5.40
CA ASN A 91 23.72 3.52 -4.93
C ASN A 91 25.18 3.05 -4.75
N SER A 92 25.40 1.87 -4.14
CA SER A 92 26.75 1.31 -4.01
C SER A 92 27.42 1.03 -5.35
N LEU A 93 26.66 0.58 -6.36
CA LEU A 93 27.17 0.36 -7.72
C LEU A 93 27.47 1.67 -8.44
N GLU A 94 26.59 2.66 -8.33
CA GLU A 94 26.79 4.00 -8.89
C GLU A 94 28.03 4.67 -8.27
N ASP A 95 28.24 4.54 -6.95
CA ASP A 95 29.41 5.06 -6.26
C ASP A 95 30.70 4.37 -6.75
N ALA A 96 30.69 3.05 -6.93
CA ALA A 96 31.85 2.32 -7.46
C ALA A 96 32.18 2.73 -8.90
N LEU A 97 31.18 2.91 -9.76
CA LEU A 97 31.36 3.31 -11.16
C LEU A 97 31.83 4.78 -11.28
N SER A 98 31.34 5.66 -10.40
CA SER A 98 31.76 7.06 -10.35
C SER A 98 33.24 7.20 -9.97
N LEU A 99 33.73 6.36 -9.05
CA LEU A 99 35.16 6.30 -8.68
C LEU A 99 36.04 5.76 -9.81
N GLU A 100 35.53 4.80 -10.60
CA GLU A 100 36.28 4.15 -11.69
C GLU A 100 36.37 5.03 -12.95
N HIS A 101 35.29 5.73 -13.32
CA HIS A 101 35.19 6.46 -14.60
C HIS A 101 35.31 7.98 -14.49
N GLY A 102 35.35 8.51 -13.26
CA GLY A 102 35.31 9.94 -12.93
C GLY A 102 33.90 10.51 -12.96
N GLU A 103 33.59 11.42 -12.02
CA GLU A 103 32.23 11.99 -11.85
C GLU A 103 31.70 12.68 -13.13
N ASP A 104 32.57 13.22 -13.98
CA ASP A 104 32.18 13.88 -15.23
C ASP A 104 31.55 12.94 -16.27
N ARG A 105 31.77 11.62 -16.16
CA ARG A 105 31.23 10.63 -17.10
C ARG A 105 30.05 9.82 -16.56
N PHE A 106 29.76 9.90 -15.26
CA PHE A 106 28.72 9.11 -14.62
C PHE A 106 27.84 9.96 -13.70
N TYR A 107 26.72 10.44 -14.23
CA TYR A 107 25.73 11.17 -13.44
C TYR A 107 24.89 10.19 -12.61
N LYS A 108 24.76 10.47 -11.31
CA LYS A 108 23.84 9.75 -10.42
C LYS A 108 22.40 10.06 -10.82
N LEU A 109 21.70 9.08 -11.39
CA LEU A 109 20.35 9.24 -11.95
C LEU A 109 19.24 9.10 -10.89
N GLY A 110 19.58 8.66 -9.68
CA GLY A 110 18.62 8.44 -8.60
C GLY A 110 18.34 9.66 -7.73
N VAL A 111 17.07 10.00 -7.53
CA VAL A 111 16.63 10.85 -6.40
C VAL A 111 17.09 10.21 -5.10
N ARG A 112 17.88 10.92 -4.29
CA ARG A 112 18.39 10.38 -3.03
C ARG A 112 17.22 10.12 -2.08
N GLN A 113 17.28 9.02 -1.33
CA GLN A 113 16.25 8.70 -0.31
C GLN A 113 16.06 9.81 0.73
N THR A 114 17.04 10.69 0.89
CA THR A 114 17.03 11.83 1.80
C THR A 114 16.25 13.04 1.28
N GLU A 115 15.85 13.04 0.01
CA GLU A 115 15.11 14.17 -0.57
C GLU A 115 13.64 14.12 -0.15
N TRP A 116 13.12 15.28 0.26
CA TRP A 116 11.73 15.44 0.70
C TRP A 116 10.72 14.95 -0.35
N GLN A 117 11.05 15.03 -1.65
CA GLN A 117 10.24 14.48 -2.75
C GLN A 117 10.03 12.96 -2.62
N HIS A 118 11.04 12.21 -2.14
CA HIS A 118 10.92 10.77 -1.93
C HIS A 118 9.99 10.45 -0.75
N SER A 119 10.06 11.24 0.32
CA SER A 119 9.20 11.05 1.50
C SER A 119 7.75 11.44 1.20
N PHE A 120 7.52 12.56 0.50
CA PHE A 120 6.18 13.04 0.16
C PHE A 120 5.49 12.13 -0.87
N GLY A 121 6.22 11.57 -1.83
CA GLY A 121 5.67 10.60 -2.79
C GLY A 121 5.20 9.30 -2.15
N ASN A 122 5.77 8.92 -1.01
CA ASN A 122 5.40 7.73 -0.25
C ASN A 122 4.28 8.00 0.78
N PHE A 123 3.90 9.25 1.02
CA PHE A 123 2.89 9.59 2.02
C PHE A 123 1.51 8.98 1.72
N PRO A 124 0.94 9.09 0.50
CA PRO A 124 -0.42 8.59 0.22
C PRO A 124 -0.56 7.08 0.40
N THR A 125 0.48 6.31 0.05
CA THR A 125 0.46 4.84 0.16
C THR A 125 0.47 4.35 1.60
N SER A 126 0.98 5.14 2.55
CA SER A 126 0.89 4.81 3.98
C SER A 126 -0.36 5.38 4.65
N PHE A 127 -0.79 6.58 4.25
CA PHE A 127 -1.89 7.28 4.90
C PHE A 127 -3.26 6.65 4.59
N LEU A 128 -3.50 6.28 3.33
CA LEU A 128 -4.83 5.82 2.90
C LEU A 128 -5.30 4.54 3.62
N PRO A 129 -4.48 3.47 3.76
CA PRO A 129 -4.91 2.29 4.51
C PRO A 129 -5.19 2.59 5.99
N LEU A 130 -4.42 3.48 6.62
CA LEU A 130 -4.63 3.89 8.01
C LEU A 130 -5.94 4.66 8.17
N ALA A 131 -6.21 5.61 7.27
CA ALA A 131 -7.46 6.36 7.26
C ALA A 131 -8.68 5.42 7.14
N LEU A 132 -8.60 4.41 6.28
CA LEU A 132 -9.65 3.41 6.12
C LEU A 132 -9.85 2.55 7.38
N ILE A 133 -8.77 2.14 8.05
CA ILE A 133 -8.87 1.45 9.36
C ILE A 133 -9.61 2.31 10.37
N CYS A 134 -9.29 3.60 10.47
CA CYS A 134 -10.01 4.51 11.36
C CYS A 134 -11.51 4.58 11.04
N VAL A 135 -11.87 4.66 9.76
CA VAL A 135 -13.29 4.65 9.34
C VAL A 135 -13.97 3.33 9.74
N TRP A 136 -13.33 2.19 9.54
CA TRP A 136 -13.90 0.91 9.95
C TRP A 136 -14.05 0.74 11.45
N LEU A 137 -13.09 1.23 12.24
CA LEU A 137 -13.19 1.23 13.68
C LEU A 137 -14.38 2.07 14.14
N ILE A 138 -14.60 3.24 13.54
CA ILE A 138 -15.77 4.09 13.83
C ILE A 138 -17.07 3.33 13.51
N ILE A 139 -17.16 2.68 12.33
CA ILE A 139 -18.34 1.90 11.94
C ILE A 139 -18.56 0.73 12.91
N LEU A 140 -17.51 -0.02 13.25
CA LEU A 140 -17.60 -1.18 14.13
C LEU A 140 -18.06 -0.77 15.54
N VAL A 141 -17.51 0.31 16.08
CA VAL A 141 -17.92 0.87 17.37
C VAL A 141 -19.39 1.32 17.31
N ALA A 142 -19.82 1.99 16.24
CA ALA A 142 -21.21 2.40 16.06
C ALA A 142 -22.17 1.21 15.95
N VAL A 143 -21.77 0.12 15.30
CA VAL A 143 -22.57 -1.11 15.21
C VAL A 143 -22.68 -1.82 16.56
N VAL A 144 -21.60 -1.87 17.34
CA VAL A 144 -21.61 -2.54 18.66
C VAL A 144 -22.40 -1.77 19.71
N TRP A 145 -22.46 -0.44 19.61
CA TRP A 145 -23.19 0.41 20.56
C TRP A 145 -24.69 0.56 20.29
N ASN A 146 -25.17 0.05 19.16
CA ASN A 146 -26.56 0.18 18.69
C ASN A 146 -27.32 -1.14 18.84
#